data_AF-A0A6C0CPE7-F1
#
_entry.id   AF-A0A6C0CPE7-F1
#
_cell.length_a   1.000
_cell.length_b   1.000
_cell.length_c   1.000
_cell.angle_alpha   90.00
_cell.angle_beta   90.00
_cell.angle_gamma   90.00
#
_symmetry.space_group_name_H-M   'P 1'
#
loop_
_entity.id
_entity.type
_entity.pdbx_description
1 polymer ?
#
loop_
_entity_poly.entity_id
_entity_poly.type
_entity_poly.pdbx_seq_one_letter_code
_entity_poly.pdbx_strand_id
1 'polypeptide(L)'
;MSEAENVKMTEAPVESSNSQEQPQQQQVKLVDVPVNNENTALNVMVQFLNLAQRRGAYSIDEAAKIYECFKVFTKNDAAASSSVNTAGSM
;
A
#
# COMPACT_ATOMS: atom_id res chain seq x y z
N MET A 1 28.83 62.50 -8.10
CA MET A 1 28.57 61.49 -9.14
C MET A 1 29.51 60.32 -8.91
N SER A 2 28.96 59.20 -8.44
CA SER A 2 29.48 57.83 -8.57
C SER A 2 28.34 56.95 -8.08
N GLU A 3 27.53 56.56 -9.04
CA GLU A 3 26.31 55.78 -8.89
C GLU A 3 26.59 54.32 -8.49
N ALA A 4 25.54 53.76 -7.92
CA ALA A 4 25.28 52.40 -7.50
C ALA A 4 26.10 51.28 -8.15
N GLU A 5 26.43 50.28 -7.32
CA GLU A 5 26.13 48.90 -7.71
C GLU A 5 25.72 48.07 -6.48
N ASN A 6 24.40 47.96 -6.32
CA ASN A 6 23.73 46.97 -5.50
C ASN A 6 23.95 45.60 -6.14
N VAL A 7 24.79 44.75 -5.54
CA VAL A 7 24.97 43.36 -5.97
C VAL A 7 23.72 42.57 -5.56
N LYS A 8 22.75 42.60 -6.47
CA LYS A 8 21.54 41.79 -6.49
C LYS A 8 21.95 40.32 -6.55
N MET A 9 21.88 39.61 -5.42
CA MET A 9 21.89 38.15 -5.40
C MET A 9 20.70 37.67 -6.24
N THR A 10 20.98 37.23 -7.46
CA THR A 10 20.02 36.53 -8.29
C THR A 10 19.97 35.09 -7.79
N GLU A 11 19.00 34.79 -6.94
CA GLU A 11 18.66 33.42 -6.61
C GLU A 11 17.80 32.91 -7.77
N ALA A 12 18.45 32.25 -8.73
CA ALA A 12 17.74 31.47 -9.73
C ALA A 12 17.24 30.19 -9.03
N PRO A 13 15.93 29.92 -8.98
CA PRO A 13 15.45 28.62 -8.55
C PRO A 13 15.86 27.60 -9.60
N VAL A 14 16.86 26.76 -9.27
CA VAL A 14 17.14 25.55 -10.04
C VAL A 14 16.00 24.56 -9.79
N GLU A 15 14.95 24.66 -10.62
CA GLU A 15 13.99 23.58 -10.85
C GLU A 15 14.76 22.33 -11.29
N SER A 16 15.09 21.48 -10.33
CA SER A 16 15.47 20.10 -10.60
C SER A 16 14.20 19.30 -10.78
N SER A 17 13.71 19.30 -12.02
CA SER A 17 12.70 18.38 -12.55
C SER A 17 13.19 16.94 -12.40
N ASN A 18 12.93 16.33 -11.25
CA ASN A 18 13.01 14.88 -11.10
C ASN A 18 11.63 14.31 -11.39
N SER A 19 11.28 14.25 -12.68
CA SER A 19 10.17 13.45 -13.17
C SER A 19 10.54 11.98 -13.06
N GLN A 20 10.53 11.47 -11.82
CA GLN A 20 10.41 10.04 -11.61
C GLN A 20 8.97 9.68 -11.94
N GLU A 21 8.77 9.12 -13.12
CA GLU A 21 7.58 8.34 -13.45
C GLU A 21 7.47 7.21 -12.43
N GLN A 22 6.87 7.53 -11.28
CA GLN A 22 6.33 6.52 -10.40
C GLN A 22 5.28 5.79 -11.25
N PRO A 23 5.31 4.45 -11.32
CA PRO A 23 4.21 3.72 -11.92
C PRO A 23 2.95 4.23 -11.25
N GLN A 24 2.05 4.80 -12.05
CA GLN A 24 0.75 5.26 -11.59
C GLN A 24 0.11 4.05 -10.94
N GLN A 25 0.25 3.95 -9.61
CA GLN A 25 -0.47 3.00 -8.80
C GLN A 25 -1.90 3.47 -8.94
N GLN A 26 -2.58 2.89 -9.92
CA GLN A 26 -3.98 3.13 -10.18
C GLN A 26 -4.65 2.98 -8.84
N GLN A 27 -5.09 4.12 -8.29
CA GLN A 27 -5.52 4.22 -6.91
C GLN A 27 -6.92 3.62 -6.88
N VAL A 28 -6.97 2.28 -6.99
CA VAL A 28 -8.20 1.51 -6.91
C VAL A 28 -8.70 1.80 -5.50
N LYS A 29 -9.84 2.47 -5.43
CA LYS A 29 -10.55 2.69 -4.19
C LYS A 29 -10.89 1.30 -3.65
N LEU A 30 -10.23 0.90 -2.56
CA LEU A 30 -10.49 -0.40 -1.91
C LEU A 30 -11.97 -0.61 -1.56
N VAL A 31 -12.74 0.48 -1.39
CA VAL A 31 -14.19 0.45 -1.15
C VAL A 31 -15.01 -0.08 -2.32
N ASP A 32 -14.46 -0.03 -3.54
CA ASP A 32 -15.14 -0.47 -4.76
C ASP A 32 -14.80 -1.92 -5.13
N VAL A 33 -13.96 -2.60 -4.34
CA VAL A 33 -13.54 -3.98 -4.60
C VAL A 33 -14.64 -4.96 -4.19
N PRO A 34 -15.21 -5.75 -5.11
CA PRO A 34 -16.25 -6.72 -4.78
C PRO A 34 -15.66 -7.89 -4.01
N VAL A 35 -16.21 -8.16 -2.82
CA VAL A 35 -15.76 -9.23 -1.94
C VAL A 35 -16.53 -10.52 -2.25
N ASN A 36 -16.03 -11.29 -3.22
CA ASN A 36 -16.74 -12.46 -3.76
C ASN A 36 -16.25 -13.80 -3.23
N ASN A 37 -15.10 -13.82 -2.55
CA ASN A 37 -14.50 -15.03 -1.99
C ASN A 37 -13.65 -14.67 -0.77
N GLU A 38 -13.34 -15.67 0.04
CA GLU A 38 -12.60 -15.53 1.29
C GLU A 38 -11.21 -14.90 1.08
N ASN A 39 -10.48 -15.35 0.07
CA ASN A 39 -9.18 -14.79 -0.30
C ASN A 39 -9.26 -13.28 -0.67
N THR A 40 -10.33 -12.86 -1.34
CA THR A 40 -10.56 -11.46 -1.71
C THR A 40 -10.93 -10.64 -0.50
N ALA A 41 -11.79 -11.17 0.39
CA ALA A 41 -12.14 -10.53 1.65
C ALA A 41 -10.88 -10.26 2.49
N LEU A 42 -10.04 -11.28 2.59
CA LEU A 42 -8.80 -11.24 3.34
C LEU A 42 -7.82 -10.22 2.76
N ASN A 43 -7.61 -10.24 1.43
CA ASN A 43 -6.77 -9.26 0.76
C ASN A 43 -7.29 -7.83 0.94
N VAL A 44 -8.60 -7.59 0.81
CA VAL A 44 -9.20 -6.27 1.04
C VAL A 44 -8.96 -5.81 2.49
N MET A 45 -9.11 -6.70 3.47
CA MET A 45 -8.87 -6.40 4.88
C MET A 45 -7.42 -5.97 5.15
N VAL A 46 -6.43 -6.72 4.62
CA VAL A 46 -5.00 -6.38 4.74
C VAL A 46 -4.69 -5.03 4.12
N GLN A 47 -5.27 -4.76 2.95
CA GLN A 47 -5.03 -3.51 2.23
C GLN A 47 -5.59 -2.30 3.00
N PHE A 48 -6.76 -2.44 3.64
CA PHE A 48 -7.30 -1.38 4.51
C PHE A 48 -6.48 -1.16 5.78
N LEU A 49 -5.97 -2.23 6.40
CA LEU A 49 -5.10 -2.12 7.55
C LEU A 49 -3.82 -1.37 7.17
N ASN A 50 -3.14 -1.76 6.09
CA ASN A 50 -1.97 -1.06 5.57
C ASN A 50 -2.25 0.43 5.29
N LEU A 51 -3.42 0.75 4.74
CA LEU A 51 -3.83 2.13 4.50
C LEU A 51 -4.04 2.89 5.82
N ALA A 52 -4.63 2.26 6.83
CA ALA A 52 -4.83 2.85 8.15
C ALA A 52 -3.50 3.13 8.87
N GLN A 53 -2.49 2.25 8.74
CA GLN A 53 -1.13 2.51 9.26
C GLN A 53 -0.52 3.75 8.60
N ARG A 54 -0.62 3.88 7.27
CA ARG A 54 -0.12 5.04 6.52
C ARG A 54 -0.82 6.35 6.92
N ARG A 55 -2.04 6.26 7.46
CA ARG A 55 -2.80 7.39 8.02
C ARG A 55 -2.48 7.66 9.49
N GLY A 56 -1.62 6.87 10.12
CA GLY A 56 -1.26 7.02 11.53
C GLY A 56 -2.33 6.53 12.50
N ALA A 57 -3.24 5.65 12.07
CA ALA A 57 -4.29 5.12 12.96
C ALA A 57 -3.75 4.20 14.06
N TYR A 58 -2.59 3.59 13.83
CA TYR A 58 -1.89 2.71 14.78
C TYR A 58 -0.39 2.76 14.54
N SER A 59 0.37 2.35 15.55
CA SER A 59 1.83 2.31 15.63
C SER A 59 2.43 1.02 15.04
N ILE A 60 3.75 1.00 14.86
CA ILE A 60 4.46 -0.18 14.30
C ILE A 60 4.32 -1.41 15.21
N ASP A 61 4.31 -1.22 16.54
CA ASP A 61 4.17 -2.32 17.49
C ASP A 61 2.78 -2.98 17.39
N GLU A 62 1.73 -2.17 17.20
CA GLU A 62 0.37 -2.65 16.95
C GLU A 62 0.26 -3.36 15.60
N ALA A 63 0.93 -2.83 14.56
CA ALA A 63 0.99 -3.46 13.24
C ALA A 63 1.58 -4.89 13.31
N ALA A 64 2.63 -5.07 14.10
CA ALA A 64 3.26 -6.38 14.30
C ALA A 64 2.28 -7.39 14.91
N LYS A 65 1.50 -6.97 15.92
CA LYS A 65 0.47 -7.83 16.54
C LYS A 65 -0.68 -8.16 15.59
N ILE A 66 -1.15 -7.19 14.81
CA ILE A 66 -2.18 -7.42 13.77
C ILE A 66 -1.69 -8.47 12.76
N TYR A 67 -0.42 -8.41 12.35
CA TYR A 67 0.16 -9.38 11.42
C TYR A 67 0.30 -10.79 12.01
N GLU A 68 0.52 -10.92 13.33
CA GLU A 68 0.45 -12.21 14.02
C GLU A 68 -0.95 -12.83 13.94
N CYS A 69 -1.99 -12.04 14.16
CA CYS A 69 -3.37 -12.49 14.02
C CYS A 69 -3.66 -12.95 12.59
N PHE A 70 -3.24 -12.17 11.59
CA PHE A 70 -3.42 -12.50 10.17
C PHE A 70 -2.82 -13.88 9.79
N LYS A 71 -1.64 -14.19 10.35
CA LYS A 71 -0.98 -15.49 10.13
C LYS A 71 -1.77 -16.68 10.67
N VAL A 72 -2.62 -16.48 11.68
CA VAL A 72 -3.49 -17.55 12.20
C VAL A 72 -4.67 -17.80 11.27
N PHE A 73 -5.29 -16.72 10.77
CA PHE A 73 -6.41 -16.81 9.84
C PHE A 73 -6.01 -17.44 8.49
N THR A 74 -4.85 -17.06 7.95
CA THR A 74 -4.33 -17.62 6.67
C THR A 74 -3.87 -19.08 6.74
N LYS A 75 -3.39 -19.55 7.91
CA LYS A 75 -2.93 -20.94 8.07
C LYS A 75 -4.08 -21.95 8.02
N ASN A 76 -5.29 -21.52 8.34
CA ASN A 76 -6.46 -22.39 8.31
C ASN A 76 -6.89 -22.74 6.86
N ASP A 77 -6.65 -21.84 5.90
CA ASP A 77 -6.94 -22.07 4.47
C ASP A 77 -5.96 -23.05 3.81
N ALA A 78 -4.67 -22.97 4.15
CA ALA A 78 -3.65 -23.85 3.58
C ALA A 78 -3.84 -25.33 3.98
N ALA A 79 -4.41 -25.58 5.16
CA ALA A 79 -4.76 -26.92 5.61
C ALA A 79 -6.07 -27.45 4.99
N ALA A 80 -7.00 -26.57 4.60
CA ALA A 80 -8.31 -26.95 4.08
C ALA A 80 -8.37 -27.12 2.54
N SER A 81 -7.47 -26.50 1.78
CA SER A 81 -7.47 -26.56 0.29
C SER A 81 -6.79 -27.79 -0.33
N SER A 82 -6.25 -28.73 0.45
CA SER A 82 -5.53 -29.90 -0.09
C SER A 82 -6.41 -31.13 -0.41
N SER A 83 -7.74 -31.07 -0.19
CA SER A 83 -8.59 -32.27 -0.26
C SER A 83 -9.66 -32.29 -1.37
N VAL A 84 -9.66 -31.38 -2.34
CA VAL A 84 -10.61 -31.44 -3.47
C VAL A 84 -9.94 -31.23 -4.83
N ASN A 85 -9.23 -32.24 -5.33
CA ASN A 85 -8.98 -32.39 -6.77
C ASN A 85 -8.39 -33.77 -7.11
N THR A 86 -9.11 -34.87 -6.87
CA THR A 86 -8.97 -36.13 -7.65
C THR A 86 -10.21 -37.01 -7.47
N ALA A 87 -11.35 -36.58 -8.01
CA ALA A 87 -12.52 -37.44 -8.16
C ALA A 87 -13.35 -36.93 -9.35
N GLY A 88 -12.88 -37.21 -10.57
CA GLY A 88 -13.57 -36.74 -11.78
C GLY A 88 -12.78 -36.92 -13.06
N SER A 89 -12.33 -38.14 -13.36
CA SER A 89 -12.17 -38.57 -14.76
C SER A 89 -12.49 -40.05 -14.82
N MET A 90 -13.74 -40.33 -15.18
CA MET A 90 -14.11 -41.55 -15.90
C MET A 90 -13.58 -41.47 -17.33
#